data_AF-A0A9P8ATX8-F1
#
_entry.id   AF-A0A9P8ATX8-F1
#
_cell.length_a   1.000
_cell.length_b   1.000
_cell.length_c   1.000
_cell.angle_alpha   90.00
_cell.angle_beta   90.00
_cell.angle_gamma   90.00
#
_symmetry.space_group_name_H-M   'P 1'
#
loop_
_entity.id
_entity.type
_entity.pdbx_description
1 polymer ?
#
loop_
_entity_poly.entity_id
_entity_poly.type
_entity_poly.pdbx_seq_one_letter_code
_entity_poly.pdbx_strand_id
1 'polypeptide(L)'
;GVLQYYNYIDIKFLLNPEIENINVKETTDKDIFKAVMASQNAEEGIDKNGLRGDVDDSDDSMLEPCSRHYKALQAVRTLQKYIETMNNPFAQNLKSILTLFRQKTRLDEANSLQDSQIMSYFTFK
;
A
#
# COMPACT_ATOMS: atom_id res chain seq x y z
N GLY A 1 -12.50 -14.37 -22.53
CA GLY A 1 -12.47 -15.67 -21.83
C GLY A 1 -13.87 -15.96 -21.34
N VAL A 2 -14.39 -17.14 -21.64
CA VAL A 2 -15.75 -17.55 -21.22
C VAL A 2 -15.63 -18.20 -19.85
N LEU A 3 -16.31 -17.64 -18.84
CA LEU A 3 -16.37 -18.22 -17.50
C LEU A 3 -17.14 -19.56 -17.58
N GLN A 4 -16.47 -20.68 -17.27
CA GLN A 4 -17.10 -21.99 -17.24
C GLN A 4 -18.02 -22.13 -16.01
N TYR A 5 -19.19 -22.74 -16.24
CA TYR A 5 -20.29 -22.91 -15.29
C TYR A 5 -19.94 -23.72 -14.03
N TYR A 6 -18.80 -24.42 -14.02
CA TYR A 6 -18.38 -25.30 -12.93
C TYR A 6 -17.38 -24.66 -11.95
N ASN A 7 -17.00 -23.40 -12.14
CA ASN A 7 -16.15 -22.65 -11.20
C ASN A 7 -16.97 -21.83 -10.19
N TYR A 8 -18.06 -22.39 -9.67
CA TYR A 8 -18.76 -21.82 -8.51
C TYR A 8 -18.29 -22.53 -7.25
N ILE A 9 -17.24 -22.00 -6.63
CA ILE A 9 -16.94 -22.34 -5.23
C ILE A 9 -17.86 -21.47 -4.38
N ASP A 10 -18.74 -22.09 -3.59
CA ASP A 10 -19.52 -21.38 -2.59
C ASP A 10 -18.55 -20.77 -1.58
N ILE A 11 -18.68 -19.46 -1.36
CA ILE A 11 -17.76 -18.66 -0.54
C ILE A 11 -17.60 -19.28 0.85
N LYS A 12 -18.66 -19.96 1.33
CA LYS A 12 -18.69 -20.61 2.63
C LYS A 12 -17.62 -21.70 2.80
N PHE A 13 -17.15 -22.31 1.71
CA PHE A 13 -16.05 -23.29 1.75
C PHE A 13 -14.66 -22.64 1.84
N LEU A 14 -14.54 -21.36 1.51
CA LEU A 14 -13.29 -20.60 1.61
C LEU A 14 -13.14 -19.92 2.97
N LEU A 15 -14.23 -19.76 3.71
CA LEU A 15 -14.21 -19.17 5.05
C LEU A 15 -13.70 -20.21 6.06
N ASN A 16 -12.77 -19.80 6.92
CA ASN A 16 -12.42 -20.57 8.11
C ASN A 16 -13.20 -20.02 9.31
N PRO A 17 -14.38 -20.58 9.63
CA PRO A 17 -15.29 -19.99 10.60
C PRO A 17 -14.72 -19.92 12.01
N GLU A 18 -13.75 -20.77 12.38
CA GLU A 18 -13.15 -20.73 13.71
C GLU A 18 -12.18 -19.56 13.90
N ILE A 19 -11.54 -19.08 12.82
CA ILE A 19 -10.59 -17.96 12.90
C ILE A 19 -11.28 -16.63 12.56
N GLU A 20 -12.16 -16.63 11.55
CA GLU A 20 -12.77 -15.39 11.05
C GLU A 20 -13.92 -14.89 11.92
N ASN A 21 -14.56 -15.75 12.70
CA ASN A 21 -15.67 -15.36 13.58
C ASN A 21 -15.19 -14.70 14.89
N ILE A 22 -13.88 -14.70 15.16
CA ILE A 22 -13.29 -14.10 16.36
C ILE A 22 -13.04 -12.60 16.18
N ASN A 23 -12.84 -12.09 14.95
CA ASN A 23 -12.29 -10.73 14.77
C ASN A 23 -13.22 -9.67 14.17
N VAL A 24 -14.48 -9.99 13.83
CA VAL A 24 -15.38 -9.02 13.16
C VAL A 24 -16.38 -8.36 14.13
N LYS A 25 -16.49 -8.84 15.37
CA LYS A 25 -17.50 -8.31 16.32
C LYS A 25 -17.06 -7.09 17.11
N GLU A 26 -15.77 -6.77 17.17
CA GLU A 26 -15.26 -5.79 18.13
C GLU A 26 -14.72 -4.50 17.51
N THR A 27 -14.47 -4.48 16.19
CA THR A 27 -14.05 -3.24 15.52
C THR A 27 -15.28 -2.41 15.16
N THR A 28 -15.55 -1.36 15.94
CA THR A 28 -16.61 -0.41 15.62
C THR A 28 -16.14 0.54 14.52
N ASP A 29 -17.04 1.05 13.67
CA ASP A 29 -16.73 2.07 12.64
C ASP A 29 -15.92 3.26 13.19
N LYS A 30 -16.12 3.58 14.47
CA LYS A 30 -15.38 4.62 15.21
C LYS A 30 -13.90 4.29 15.37
N ASP A 31 -13.55 3.02 15.54
CA ASP A 31 -12.17 2.55 15.69
C ASP A 31 -11.47 2.53 14.33
N ILE A 32 -12.19 2.16 13.27
CA ILE A 32 -11.71 2.31 11.89
C ILE A 32 -11.45 3.79 11.58
N PHE A 33 -12.40 4.67 11.89
CA PHE A 33 -12.25 6.11 11.69
C PHE A 33 -11.04 6.66 12.45
N LYS A 34 -10.87 6.28 13.72
CA LYS A 34 -9.70 6.69 14.52
C LYS A 34 -8.39 6.17 13.94
N ALA A 35 -8.34 4.92 13.48
CA ALA A 35 -7.14 4.35 12.87
C ALA A 35 -6.76 5.08 11.57
N VAL A 36 -7.75 5.39 10.73
CA VAL A 36 -7.54 6.14 9.48
C VAL A 36 -7.07 7.57 9.76
N MET A 37 -7.70 8.26 10.72
CA MET A 37 -7.28 9.60 11.12
C MET A 37 -5.89 9.60 11.77
N ALA A 38 -5.56 8.60 12.58
CA ALA A 38 -4.23 8.44 13.18
C ALA A 38 -3.15 8.19 12.12
N SER A 39 -3.44 7.35 11.11
CA SER A 39 -2.53 7.11 9.99
C SER A 39 -2.30 8.37 9.13
N GLN A 40 -3.37 9.13 8.83
CA GLN A 40 -3.24 10.40 8.10
C GLN A 40 -2.46 11.45 8.91
N ASN A 41 -2.72 11.57 10.21
CA ASN A 41 -2.01 12.50 11.08
C ASN A 41 -0.54 12.12 11.27
N ALA A 42 -0.21 10.82 11.29
CA ALA A 42 1.17 10.35 11.31
C ALA A 42 1.90 10.65 9.99
N GLU A 43 1.20 10.58 8.85
CA GLU A 43 1.75 10.96 7.54
C GLU A 43 1.95 12.49 7.44
N GLU A 44 1.03 13.31 7.96
CA GLU A 44 1.17 14.79 7.98
C GLU A 44 2.13 15.31 9.07
N GLY A 45 2.35 14.55 10.15
CA GLY A 45 3.29 14.89 11.22
C GLY A 45 4.77 14.76 10.83
N ILE A 46 5.06 13.96 9.79
CA ILE A 46 6.41 13.80 9.25
C ILE A 46 6.88 15.07 8.50
N ASP A 47 5.95 15.91 8.03
CA ASP A 47 6.27 17.07 7.20
C ASP A 47 6.63 18.35 7.99
N LYS A 48 6.53 18.36 9.33
CA LYS A 48 6.74 19.60 10.12
C LYS A 48 8.02 19.66 10.96
N ASN A 49 8.58 18.54 11.39
CA ASN A 49 9.74 18.57 12.29
C ASN A 49 10.86 17.67 11.78
N GLY A 50 11.63 18.20 10.83
CA GLY A 50 12.96 17.67 10.57
C GLY A 50 13.88 17.93 11.76
N LEU A 51 13.90 17.05 12.77
CA LEU A 51 15.11 16.56 13.45
C LEU A 51 14.76 15.46 14.47
N ARG A 52 15.60 14.43 14.47
CA ARG A 52 15.66 13.18 15.25
C ARG A 52 15.75 13.37 16.79
N GLY A 53 15.24 12.39 17.56
CA GLY A 53 15.58 12.12 18.98
C GLY A 53 14.36 11.58 19.75
N ASP A 54 14.18 10.26 19.84
CA ASP A 54 14.71 9.36 20.89
C ASP A 54 14.17 9.66 22.30
N VAL A 55 13.11 8.95 22.72
CA VAL A 55 13.00 8.25 24.02
C VAL A 55 11.96 7.11 23.86
N ASP A 56 12.49 5.89 23.80
CA ASP A 56 12.08 4.67 24.52
C ASP A 56 10.68 4.64 25.18
N ASP A 57 9.79 3.72 24.78
CA ASP A 57 9.49 2.51 25.58
C ASP A 57 8.45 1.63 24.82
N SER A 58 8.82 0.35 24.66
CA SER A 58 7.98 -0.83 24.43
C SER A 58 6.72 -0.75 23.55
N ASP A 59 6.92 -0.94 22.24
CA ASP A 59 6.23 -2.06 21.58
C ASP A 59 7.05 -2.52 20.38
N ASP A 60 7.24 -3.82 20.29
CA ASP A 60 7.95 -4.55 19.23
C ASP A 60 7.11 -4.52 17.94
N SER A 61 6.78 -3.32 17.46
CA SER A 61 6.02 -3.13 16.24
C SER A 61 7.03 -3.08 15.10
N MET A 62 7.04 -4.17 14.36
CA MET A 62 7.65 -4.37 13.04
C MET A 62 7.54 -3.11 12.16
N LEU A 63 8.50 -2.17 12.28
CA LEU A 63 8.75 -1.20 11.24
C LEU A 63 9.50 -1.94 10.14
N GLU A 64 8.72 -2.69 9.36
CA GLU A 64 9.15 -3.24 8.09
C GLU A 64 9.95 -2.15 7.35
N PRO A 65 11.17 -2.44 6.87
CA PRO A 65 12.01 -1.43 6.26
C PRO A 65 11.26 -0.86 5.07
N CYS A 66 10.73 0.36 5.26
CA CYS A 66 10.01 1.11 4.25
C CYS A 66 10.74 0.95 2.91
N SER A 67 10.14 0.16 2.02
CA SER A 67 10.80 -0.29 0.79
C SER A 67 11.38 0.92 0.06
N ARG A 68 12.59 0.78 -0.50
CA ARG A 68 13.22 1.86 -1.29
C ARG A 68 12.27 2.38 -2.39
N HIS A 69 11.42 1.51 -2.91
CA HIS A 69 10.37 1.81 -3.88
C HIS A 69 9.32 2.76 -3.31
N TYR A 70 8.88 2.57 -2.06
CA TYR A 70 7.92 3.45 -1.39
C TYR A 70 8.45 4.89 -1.27
N LYS A 71 9.68 5.06 -0.78
CA LYS A 71 10.28 6.41 -0.64
C LYS A 71 10.40 7.12 -1.98
N ALA A 72 10.76 6.39 -3.04
CA ALA A 72 10.81 6.93 -4.39
C ALA A 72 9.42 7.35 -4.89
N LEU A 73 8.38 6.55 -4.64
CA LEU A 73 7.00 6.88 -5.00
C LEU A 73 6.46 8.07 -4.22
N GLN A 74 6.84 8.24 -2.95
CA GLN A 74 6.49 9.40 -2.15
C GLN A 74 7.10 10.68 -2.74
N ALA A 75 8.40 10.64 -3.10
CA ALA A 75 9.06 11.76 -3.76
C ALA A 75 8.43 12.11 -5.13
N VAL A 76 7.96 11.12 -5.88
CA VAL A 76 7.23 11.38 -7.13
C VAL A 76 5.93 12.12 -6.86
N ARG A 77 5.17 11.74 -5.82
CA ARG A 77 3.93 12.43 -5.46
C ARG A 77 4.18 13.89 -5.07
N THR A 78 5.22 14.16 -4.29
CA THR A 78 5.56 15.54 -3.89
C THR A 78 5.97 16.39 -5.10
N LEU A 79 6.79 15.84 -6.01
CA LEU A 79 7.16 16.51 -7.26
C LEU A 79 5.96 16.75 -8.17
N GLN A 80 5.04 15.78 -8.30
CA GLN A 80 3.82 15.95 -9.10
C GLN A 80 2.96 17.11 -8.58
N LYS A 81 2.76 17.20 -7.25
CA LYS A 81 2.03 18.32 -6.62
C LYS A 81 2.71 19.67 -6.90
N TYR A 82 4.03 19.72 -6.84
CA TYR A 82 4.79 20.94 -7.15
C TYR A 82 4.59 21.37 -8.61
N ILE A 83 4.72 20.42 -9.54
CA ILE A 83 4.64 20.67 -10.99
C ILE A 83 3.22 21.04 -11.43
N GLU A 84 2.18 20.58 -10.73
CA GLU A 84 0.78 20.95 -11.01
C GLU A 84 0.52 22.46 -10.89
N THR A 85 1.34 23.17 -10.10
CA THR A 85 1.27 24.63 -9.99
C THR A 85 1.93 25.36 -11.18
N MET A 86 2.64 24.65 -12.04
CA MET A 86 3.39 25.21 -13.17
C MET A 86 2.69 24.92 -14.51
N ASN A 87 2.25 25.97 -15.19
CA ASN A 87 1.64 25.84 -16.52
C ASN A 87 2.66 26.12 -17.64
N ASN A 88 3.74 25.33 -17.69
CA ASN A 88 4.81 25.47 -18.68
C ASN A 88 5.10 24.12 -19.39
N PRO A 89 5.68 24.12 -20.60
CA PRO A 89 5.92 22.89 -21.35
C PRO A 89 6.92 21.94 -20.66
N PHE A 90 7.86 22.48 -19.88
CA PHE A 90 8.79 21.69 -19.09
C PHE A 90 8.08 20.86 -18.00
N ALA A 91 7.11 21.45 -17.32
CA ALA A 91 6.27 20.83 -16.30
C ALA A 91 5.47 19.66 -16.88
N GLN A 92 4.90 19.81 -18.08
CA GLN A 92 4.21 18.72 -18.77
C GLN A 92 5.14 17.56 -19.13
N ASN A 93 6.35 17.86 -19.60
CA ASN A 93 7.36 16.84 -19.89
C ASN A 93 7.78 16.11 -18.61
N LEU A 94 8.12 16.86 -17.55
CA LEU A 94 8.51 16.29 -16.27
C LEU A 94 7.39 15.44 -15.64
N LYS A 95 6.12 15.86 -15.75
CA LYS A 95 4.96 15.08 -15.32
C LYS A 95 4.87 13.73 -16.06
N SER A 96 5.13 13.74 -17.36
CA SER A 96 5.15 12.52 -18.18
C SER A 96 6.27 11.56 -17.74
N ILE A 97 7.48 12.09 -17.52
CA ILE A 97 8.63 11.31 -17.01
C ILE A 97 8.35 10.71 -15.64
N LEU A 98 7.80 11.52 -14.71
CA LEU A 98 7.45 11.04 -13.36
C LEU A 98 6.37 9.96 -13.37
N THR A 99 5.44 10.05 -14.32
CA THR A 99 4.40 9.03 -14.50
C THR A 99 5.00 7.71 -14.97
N LEU A 100 5.91 7.75 -15.95
CA LEU A 100 6.64 6.56 -16.42
C LEU A 100 7.49 5.96 -15.31
N PHE A 101 8.21 6.80 -14.56
CA PHE A 101 8.99 6.36 -13.41
C PHE A 101 8.13 5.63 -12.39
N ARG A 102 6.98 6.20 -12.00
CA ARG A 102 6.03 5.56 -11.07
C ARG A 102 5.54 4.20 -11.56
N GLN A 103 5.20 4.08 -12.85
CA GLN A 103 4.76 2.81 -13.44
C GLN A 103 5.87 1.77 -13.37
N LYS A 104 7.09 2.15 -13.78
CA LYS A 104 8.26 1.26 -13.73
C LYS A 104 8.59 0.81 -12.32
N THR A 105 8.61 1.72 -11.34
CA THR A 105 8.89 1.39 -9.94
C THR A 105 7.89 0.39 -9.36
N ARG A 106 6.60 0.52 -9.71
CA ARG A 106 5.55 -0.43 -9.29
C ARG A 106 5.68 -1.79 -9.96
N LEU A 107 6.04 -1.80 -11.25
CA LEU A 107 6.31 -3.04 -11.97
C LEU A 107 7.52 -3.76 -11.37
N ASP A 108 8.61 -3.04 -11.13
CA ASP A 108 9.83 -3.59 -10.55
C ASP A 108 9.56 -4.10 -9.12
N GLU A 109 8.72 -3.41 -8.34
CA GLU A 109 8.26 -3.87 -7.02
C GLU A 109 7.44 -5.16 -7.13
N ALA A 110 6.46 -5.23 -8.02
CA ALA A 110 5.66 -6.44 -8.25
C ALA A 110 6.53 -7.63 -8.70
N ASN A 111 7.53 -7.39 -9.56
CA ASN A 111 8.48 -8.41 -10.00
C ASN A 111 9.46 -8.84 -8.91
N SER A 112 9.67 -7.99 -7.88
CA SER A 112 10.52 -8.31 -6.74
C SER A 112 9.81 -9.14 -5.67
N LEU A 113 8.47 -9.23 -5.73
CA LEU A 113 7.70 -10.10 -4.85
C LEU A 113 8.03 -11.55 -5.19
N GLN A 114 8.40 -12.32 -4.17
CA GLN A 114 8.55 -13.76 -4.33
C GLN A 114 7.18 -14.39 -4.59
N ASP A 115 7.14 -15.40 -5.47
CA ASP A 115 5.97 -16.22 -5.66
C ASP A 115 5.58 -16.84 -4.32
N SER A 116 4.42 -16.42 -3.81
CA SER A 116 3.91 -16.95 -2.56
C SER A 116 3.41 -18.38 -2.76
N GLN A 117 3.42 -19.21 -1.70
CA GLN A 117 2.88 -20.56 -1.77
C GLN A 117 1.45 -20.61 -2.31
N ILE A 118 0.65 -19.55 -2.12
CA ILE A 118 -0.71 -19.48 -2.67
C ILE A 118 -0.72 -19.49 -4.21
N MET A 119 0.28 -18.88 -4.86
CA MET A 119 0.38 -18.88 -6.33
C MET A 119 0.65 -20.27 -6.90
N SER A 120 1.24 -21.18 -6.12
CA SER A 120 1.47 -22.57 -6.56
C SER A 120 0.18 -23.37 -6.75
N TYR A 121 -0.91 -23.03 -6.05
CA TYR A 121 -2.20 -23.71 -6.22
C TYR A 121 -2.90 -23.34 -7.53
N PHE A 122 -2.52 -22.22 -8.16
CA PHE A 122 -3.09 -21.75 -9.42
C PHE A 122 -2.27 -22.16 -10.66
N THR A 123 -1.09 -22.77 -10.47
CA THR A 123 -0.22 -23.23 -11.56
C THR A 123 -0.38 -24.72 -11.88
N PHE A 124 -1.15 -25.48 -11.10
CA PHE A 124 -1.48 -26.87 -11.43
C PHE A 124 -2.54 -26.94 -12.52
N LYS A 125 -2.19 -27.61 -13.63
CA LYS A 125 -2.98 -27.79 -14.84
C LYS A 125 -3.37 -29.25 -15.00
#